data_AF-A0A1F9P1W8-F1
#
_entry.id   AF-A0A1F9P1W8-F1
#
_cell.length_a   1.000
_cell.length_b   1.000
_cell.length_c   1.000
_cell.angle_alpha   90.00
_cell.angle_beta   90.00
_cell.angle_gamma   90.00
#
_symmetry.space_group_name_H-M   'P 1'
#
loop_
_entity.id
_entity.type
_entity.pdbx_description
1 polymer ?
#
loop_
_entity_poly.entity_id
_entity_poly.type
_entity_poly.pdbx_seq_one_letter_code
_entity_poly.pdbx_strand_id
1 'polypeptide(L)' 'MFTFYPVTLIHERTKKMYLVDFKGVTRSYRIGKVDVAALRDVTLSIPQGAFTARSFRQRKNLMPSALKSG' A
#
# COMPACT_ATOMS: atom_id res chain seq x y z
N MET A 1 -9.45 33.43 45.46
CA MET A 1 -8.17 32.71 45.34
C MET A 1 -8.47 31.42 44.58
N PHE A 2 -8.26 31.41 43.26
CA PHE A 2 -8.55 30.24 42.41
C PHE A 2 -7.22 29.65 41.93
N THR A 3 -6.88 28.47 42.46
CA THR A 3 -5.74 27.70 41.98
C THR A 3 -6.14 27.03 40.66
N PHE A 4 -5.71 27.63 39.56
CA PHE A 4 -5.68 26.98 38.26
C PHE A 4 -4.62 25.89 38.32
N TYR A 5 -5.06 24.64 38.30
CA TYR A 5 -4.16 23.54 37.94
C TYR A 5 -3.95 23.61 36.43
N PRO A 6 -2.72 23.80 35.93
CA PRO A 6 -2.46 23.54 34.53
C PRO A 6 -2.70 22.04 34.33
N VAL A 7 -3.79 21.69 33.65
CA VAL A 7 -3.88 20.39 32.99
C VAL A 7 -2.77 20.43 31.95
N THR A 8 -1.61 19.90 32.33
CA THR A 8 -0.59 19.48 31.40
C THR A 8 -1.28 18.50 30.49
N LEU A 9 -1.71 18.97 29.31
CA LEU A 9 -2.15 18.12 28.23
C LEU A 9 -0.89 17.37 27.80
N ILE A 10 -0.60 16.29 28.53
CA ILE A 10 0.39 15.29 28.18
C ILE A 10 0.11 15.01 26.71
N HIS A 11 1.11 15.26 25.86
CA HIS A 11 1.09 14.92 24.44
C HIS A 11 0.80 13.42 24.36
N GLU A 12 -0.49 13.11 24.35
CA GLU A 12 -1.02 11.77 24.25
C GLU A 12 -0.39 11.23 22.98
N ARG A 13 0.38 10.15 23.13
CA ARG A 13 1.05 9.45 22.04
C ARG A 13 0.10 9.43 20.86
N THR A 14 0.35 10.26 19.86
CA THR A 14 -0.28 10.12 18.56
C THR A 14 0.30 8.84 17.99
N LYS A 15 -0.29 7.71 18.39
CA LYS A 15 -0.21 6.45 17.69
C LYS A 15 -0.74 6.80 16.31
N LYS A 16 0.14 7.19 15.39
CA LYS A 16 -0.23 7.47 14.01
C LYS A 16 -0.85 6.18 13.51
N MET A 17 -2.19 6.14 13.49
CA MET A 17 -2.93 4.98 13.02
C MET A 17 -2.76 4.99 11.50
N TYR A 18 -1.68 4.36 11.04
CA TYR A 18 -1.48 4.10 9.63
C TYR A 18 -2.35 2.91 9.25
N LEU A 19 -3.18 3.10 8.22
CA LEU A 19 -3.98 2.02 7.64
C LEU A 19 -3.10 1.07 6.82
N VAL A 20 -2.05 1.62 6.20
CA VAL A 20 -1.04 0.86 5.44
C VAL A 20 0.33 1.37 5.86
N ASP A 21 1.25 0.46 6.17
CA ASP A 21 2.65 0.78 6.42
C ASP A 21 3.53 -0.29 5.76
N PHE A 22 4.13 0.05 4.62
CA PHE A 22 5.12 -0.75 3.92
C PHE A 22 6.50 -0.19 4.22
N LYS A 23 7.44 -1.06 4.58
CA LYS A 23 8.84 -0.71 4.83
C LYS A 23 9.76 -1.62 4.04
N GLY A 24 10.59 -1.03 3.18
CA GLY A 24 11.60 -1.74 2.39
C GLY A 24 11.06 -2.86 1.51
N VAL A 25 9.83 -2.72 0.99
CA VAL A 25 9.20 -3.76 0.19
C VAL A 25 9.90 -3.88 -1.15
N THR A 26 10.50 -5.04 -1.37
CA THR A 26 11.12 -5.43 -2.64
C THR A 26 10.36 -6.60 -3.23
N ARG A 27 10.09 -6.55 -4.53
CA ARG A 27 9.41 -7.62 -5.25
C ARG A 27 9.99 -7.77 -6.64
N SER A 28 10.41 -8.97 -6.99
CA SER A 28 10.81 -9.35 -8.34
C SER A 28 9.85 -10.39 -8.91
N TYR A 29 9.76 -10.43 -10.23
CA TYR A 29 9.09 -11.49 -10.97
C TYR A 29 10.08 -12.10 -11.95
N ARG A 30 10.08 -13.42 -12.03
CA ARG A 30 10.84 -14.14 -13.03
C ARG A 30 10.05 -14.23 -14.32
N ILE A 31 10.62 -13.70 -15.40
CA ILE A 31 10.05 -13.77 -16.75
C ILE A 31 11.02 -14.60 -17.60
N GLY A 32 10.68 -15.88 -17.78
CA GLY A 32 11.56 -16.86 -18.43
C GLY A 32 12.87 -17.05 -17.66
N LYS A 33 13.98 -16.64 -18.25
CA LYS A 33 15.34 -16.72 -17.66
C LYS A 33 15.81 -15.42 -16.98
N VAL A 34 15.00 -14.37 -17.00
CA VAL A 34 15.37 -13.04 -16.48
C VAL A 34 14.53 -12.71 -15.26
N ASP A 35 15.17 -12.15 -14.22
CA ASP A 35 14.49 -11.60 -13.06
C ASP A 35 14.27 -10.10 -13.24
N VAL A 36 13.01 -9.67 -13.10
CA VAL A 36 12.60 -8.27 -13.26
C VAL A 36 12.15 -7.75 -11.90
N ALA A 37 12.80 -6.70 -11.40
CA ALA A 37 12.36 -6.01 -10.19
C ALA A 37 11.11 -5.17 -10.48
N ALA A 38 9.98 -5.52 -9.86
CA ALA A 38 8.74 -4.75 -9.94
C ALA A 38 8.58 -3.74 -8.80
N LEU A 39 9.13 -4.03 -7.63
CA LEU A 39 9.26 -3.09 -6.51
C LEU A 39 10.69 -3.18 -5.99
N ARG A 40 11.31 -2.05 -5.68
CA ARG A 40 12.65 -1.98 -5.12
C ARG A 40 12.65 -1.04 -3.93
N ASP A 41 12.88 -1.60 -2.74
CA ASP A 41 13.00 -0.87 -1.47
C ASP A 41 11.88 0.16 -1.22
N VAL A 42 10.64 -0.24 -1.51
CA VAL A 42 9.48 0.66 -1.42
C VAL A 42 9.05 0.84 0.03
N THR A 43 9.03 2.10 0.48
CA THR A 43 8.48 2.51 1.77
C THR A 43 7.27 3.43 1.54
N LEU A 44 6.12 3.08 2.13
CA LEU A 44 4.87 3.81 1.96
C LEU A 44 4.03 3.71 3.23
N SER A 45 3.65 4.85 3.79
CA SER A 45 2.76 4.90 4.96
C SER A 45 1.52 5.73 4.61
N ILE A 46 0.34 5.11 4.68
CA ILE A 46 -0.95 5.75 4.42
C ILE A 46 -1.65 5.95 5.76
N PRO A 47 -1.85 7.19 6.23
CA PRO A 47 -2.56 7.45 7.47
C PRO A 47 -4.05 7.13 7.31
N GLN A 48 -4.70 6.77 8.41
CA GLN A 48 -6.15 6.56 8.44
C GLN A 48 -6.88 7.83 7.94
N GLY A 49 -7.83 7.63 7.03
CA GLY A 49 -8.62 8.72 6.43
C GLY A 49 -7.98 9.41 5.22
N ALA A 50 -6.75 9.06 4.83
CA ALA A 50 -6.15 9.61 3.61
C ALA A 50 -6.77 9.02 2.33
N PHE A 51 -7.03 9.90 1.36
CA PHE A 51 -7.44 9.51 0.01
C PHE A 51 -6.21 9.11 -0.80
N THR A 52 -6.20 7.86 -1.29
CA THR A 52 -5.12 7.33 -2.13
C THR A 52 -5.69 6.85 -3.44
N ALA A 53 -5.08 7.25 -4.56
CA ALA A 53 -5.44 6.73 -5.87
C ALA A 53 -5.04 5.25 -5.96
N ARG A 54 -6.01 4.38 -6.26
CA ARG A 54 -5.79 2.94 -6.45
C ARG A 54 -6.28 2.52 -7.82
N SER A 55 -5.38 1.99 -8.65
CA SER A 55 -5.76 1.34 -9.91
C SER A 55 -5.92 -0.16 -9.69
N PHE A 56 -7.04 -0.72 -10.14
CA PHE A 56 -7.29 -2.16 -10.12
C PHE A 56 -7.29 -2.68 -11.55
N ARG A 57 -6.36 -3.58 -11.87
CA ARG A 57 -6.31 -4.24 -13.19
C ARG A 57 -7.08 -5.56 -13.13
N GLN A 58 -8.20 -5.66 -13.83
CA GLN A 58 -8.88 -6.93 -14.05
C GLN A 58 -8.08 -7.81 -15.03
N ARG A 59 -7.82 -9.07 -14.67
CA ARG A 59 -7.30 -10.07 -15.61
C ARG A 59 -8.45 -10.52 -16.52
N LYS A 60 -8.46 -10.08 -17.77
CA LYS A 60 -9.34 -10.65 -18.81
C LYS A 60 -8.75 -11.98 -19.24
N ASN A 61 -9.40 -13.10 -18.89
CA ASN A 61 -9.08 -14.40 -19.46
C ASN A 61 -9.48 -14.36 -20.94
N LEU A 62 -8.52 -14.08 -21.82
CA LEU A 62 -8.70 -14.27 -23.25
C LEU A 62 -8.59 -15.77 -23.51
N MET A 63 -9.73 -16.46 -23.66
CA MET A 63 -9.72 -17.78 -24.27
C MET A 63 -9.22 -17.63 -25.71
N PRO A 64 -8.23 -18.43 -26.17
CA PRO A 64 -7.89 -18.45 -27.58
C PRO A 64 -9.09 -19.05 -28.32
N SER A 65 -9.72 -18.26 -29.18
CA SER A 65 -10.67 -18.74 -30.18
C SER A 65 -9.91 -19.56 -31.23
N ALA A 66 -9.57 -20.80 -30.89
CA ALA A 66 -9.16 -21.82 -31.83
C ALA A 66 -10.39 -22.71 -32.16
N LEU A 67 -10.48 -23.11 -33.43
CA LEU A 67 -11.56 -23.88 -34.06
C LEU A 67 -12.86 -23.10 -34.34
N LYS A 68 -12.85 -22.29 -35.42
CA LYS A 68 -13.83 -22.55 -36.47
C LYS A 68 -13.09 -23.35 -37.54
N SER A 69 -13.45 -24.63 -37.61
CA SER A 69 -13.10 -25.58 -38.65
C SER A 69 -13.36 -24.99 -40.04
N GLY A 70 -12.57 -25.44 -41.02
CA GLY A 70 -12.91 -25.30 -42.43
C GLY A 70 -14.16 -26.08 -42.82
#